data_AF-A0A2N4USL1-F1
#
_entry.id   AF-A0A2N4USL1-F1
#
_cell.length_a   1.000
_cell.length_b   1.000
_cell.length_c   1.000
_cell.angle_alpha   90.00
_cell.angle_beta   90.00
_cell.angle_gamma   90.00
#
_symmetry.space_group_name_H-M   'P 1'
#
loop_
_entity.id
_entity.type
_entity.pdbx_description
1 polymer ?
#
loop_
_entity_poly.entity_id
_entity_poly.type
_entity_poly.pdbx_seq_one_letter_code
_entity_poly.pdbx_strand_id
1 'polypeptide(L)'
;MNKLLNNEKHELIDLLDQAQYTGLITYKHIDSLTTESSYFTINKGNYFVKIRLSDHGEHHSHPRINIYIFEDQDSVNKYLNFFTENDDVDSFNSAIKRIHRYIYGT
;
A
#
# COMPACT_ATOMS: atom_id res chain seq x y z
N MET A 1 -0.33 -11.04 18.24
CA MET A 1 0.34 -10.47 17.06
C MET A 1 -0.75 -10.11 16.05
N ASN A 2 -1.39 -8.95 16.24
CA ASN A 2 -2.59 -8.50 15.49
C ASN A 2 -2.79 -6.99 15.68
N LYS A 3 -2.43 -6.46 16.85
CA LYS A 3 -2.51 -5.03 17.17
C LYS A 3 -1.53 -4.16 16.36
N LEU A 4 -0.30 -4.62 16.13
CA LEU A 4 0.71 -3.84 15.41
C LEU A 4 0.32 -3.65 13.93
N LEU A 5 0.02 -4.74 13.23
CA LEU A 5 -0.52 -4.71 11.86
C LEU A 5 -1.77 -3.84 11.75
N ASN A 6 -2.68 -3.94 12.72
CA ASN A 6 -3.86 -3.09 12.74
C ASN A 6 -3.51 -1.61 12.93
N ASN A 7 -2.60 -1.25 13.85
CA ASN A 7 -2.19 0.14 14.03
C ASN A 7 -1.56 0.73 12.75
N GLU A 8 -0.66 -0.03 12.13
CA GLU A 8 0.01 0.34 10.89
C GLU A 8 -0.97 0.46 9.71
N LYS A 9 -1.98 -0.41 9.65
CA LYS A 9 -3.09 -0.28 8.69
C LYS A 9 -3.86 1.02 8.91
N HIS A 10 -4.19 1.37 10.15
CA HIS A 10 -4.92 2.62 10.45
C HIS A 10 -4.08 3.84 10.07
N GLU A 11 -2.78 3.84 10.40
CA GLU A 11 -1.88 4.95 10.02
C GLU A 11 -1.80 5.14 8.50
N LEU A 12 -1.72 4.05 7.73
CA LEU A 12 -1.74 4.12 6.28
C LEU A 12 -3.09 4.66 5.76
N ILE A 13 -4.22 4.20 6.32
CA ILE A 13 -5.56 4.69 5.93
C ILE A 13 -5.70 6.18 6.23
N ASP A 14 -5.32 6.62 7.43
CA ASP A 14 -5.39 8.03 7.83
C ASP A 14 -4.58 8.93 6.88
N LEU A 15 -3.38 8.48 6.46
CA LEU A 15 -2.57 9.18 5.48
C LEU A 15 -3.27 9.30 4.13
N LEU A 16 -3.89 8.22 3.64
CA LEU A 16 -4.57 8.18 2.36
C LEU A 16 -5.86 9.00 2.38
N ASP A 17 -6.62 8.96 3.47
CA ASP A 17 -7.82 9.78 3.69
C ASP A 17 -7.46 11.26 3.68
N GLN A 18 -6.46 11.66 4.47
CA GLN A 18 -5.97 13.04 4.48
C GLN A 18 -5.55 13.50 3.07
N ALA A 19 -4.78 12.67 2.35
CA ALA A 19 -4.37 12.96 0.98
C ALA A 19 -5.56 13.07 0.02
N GLN A 20 -6.59 12.23 0.17
CA GLN A 20 -7.82 12.32 -0.62
C GLN A 20 -8.59 13.61 -0.33
N TYR A 21 -8.69 14.04 0.93
CA TYR A 21 -9.33 15.32 1.31
C TYR A 21 -8.64 16.53 0.67
N THR A 22 -7.33 16.46 0.42
CA THR A 22 -6.61 17.53 -0.31
C THR A 22 -6.85 17.52 -1.82
N GLY A 23 -7.50 16.47 -2.36
CA GLY A 23 -7.68 16.28 -3.81
C GLY A 23 -6.42 15.87 -4.56
N LEU A 24 -5.31 15.60 -3.87
CA LEU A 24 -4.03 15.20 -4.48
C LEU A 24 -4.07 13.79 -5.06
N ILE A 25 -4.93 12.93 -4.53
CA ILE A 25 -5.14 11.56 -4.99
C ILE A 25 -6.61 11.22 -4.98
N THR A 26 -6.98 10.23 -5.79
CA THR A 26 -8.17 9.42 -5.53
C THR A 26 -7.70 8.02 -5.19
N TYR A 27 -8.26 7.38 -4.17
CA TYR A 27 -7.89 6.01 -3.86
C TYR A 27 -9.13 5.14 -3.66
N LYS A 28 -8.99 3.86 -3.99
CA LYS A 28 -10.02 2.85 -3.77
C LYS A 28 -9.45 1.79 -2.83
N HIS A 29 -10.12 1.62 -1.69
CA HIS A 29 -9.87 0.47 -0.83
C HIS A 29 -10.40 -0.79 -1.51
N ILE A 30 -9.52 -1.77 -1.72
CA ILE A 30 -9.91 -3.08 -2.21
C ILE A 30 -9.87 -4.00 -1.00
N ASP A 31 -11.03 -4.15 -0.35
CA ASP A 31 -11.21 -5.05 0.79
C ASP A 31 -11.06 -6.50 0.32
N SER A 32 -9.82 -7.00 0.32
CA SER A 32 -9.54 -8.43 0.31
C SER A 32 -9.52 -8.89 1.76
N LEU A 33 -10.68 -9.31 2.26
CA LEU A 33 -10.92 -9.81 3.63
C LEU A 33 -10.24 -11.15 3.93
N THR A 34 -9.14 -11.48 3.25
CA THR A 34 -8.27 -12.58 3.65
C THR A 34 -7.18 -12.00 4.54
N THR A 35 -7.16 -12.45 5.79
CA THR A 35 -6.49 -11.96 7.02
C THR A 35 -5.00 -11.64 6.96
N GLU A 36 -4.37 -11.67 5.79
CA GLU A 36 -2.92 -11.62 5.63
C GLU A 36 -2.43 -10.45 4.77
N SER A 37 -3.33 -9.74 4.06
CA SER A 37 -2.92 -8.62 3.21
C SER A 37 -4.04 -7.60 2.96
N SER A 38 -3.76 -6.30 3.14
CA SER A 38 -4.65 -5.20 2.71
C SER A 38 -4.13 -4.55 1.43
N TYR A 39 -5.04 -4.15 0.53
CA TYR A 39 -4.70 -3.56 -0.77
C TYR A 39 -5.34 -2.21 -1.02
N PHE A 40 -4.53 -1.26 -1.49
CA PHE A 40 -4.97 0.09 -1.83
C PHE A 40 -4.46 0.44 -3.21
N THR A 41 -5.31 1.03 -4.04
CA THR A 41 -4.90 1.64 -5.31
C THR A 41 -5.03 3.15 -5.21
N ILE A 42 -3.91 3.86 -5.35
CA ILE A 42 -3.84 5.33 -5.42
C ILE A 42 -3.76 5.73 -6.89
N ASN A 43 -4.67 6.57 -7.36
CA ASN A 43 -4.59 7.24 -8.64
C ASN A 43 -4.08 8.68 -8.42
N LYS A 44 -2.88 8.94 -8.94
CA LYS A 44 -2.22 10.25 -8.94
C LYS A 44 -1.72 10.58 -10.34
N GLY A 45 -2.37 11.55 -11.00
CA GLY A 45 -2.04 11.88 -12.39
C GLY A 45 -2.39 10.71 -13.33
N ASN A 46 -1.39 10.17 -14.03
CA ASN A 46 -1.54 9.03 -14.95
C ASN A 46 -1.04 7.71 -14.36
N TYR A 47 -0.72 7.67 -13.06
CA TYR A 47 -0.13 6.50 -12.43
C TYR A 47 -1.07 5.88 -11.41
N PHE A 48 -0.99 4.55 -11.33
CA PHE A 48 -1.71 3.76 -10.34
C PHE A 48 -0.70 3.11 -9.40
N VAL A 49 -0.83 3.37 -8.11
CA VAL A 49 0.05 2.79 -7.09
C VAL A 49 -0.71 1.76 -6.30
N LYS A 50 -0.21 0.53 -6.25
CA LYS A 50 -0.77 -0.54 -5.44
C LYS A 50 0.08 -0.73 -4.19
N ILE A 51 -0.56 -0.76 -3.03
CA ILE A 51 0.10 -0.97 -1.75
C ILE A 51 -0.39 -2.29 -1.15
N ARG A 52 0.53 -3.18 -0.78
CA ARG A 52 0.24 -4.41 -0.01
C ARG A 52 0.85 -4.28 1.37
N LEU A 53 0.02 -4.36 2.41
CA LEU A 53 0.48 -4.48 3.79
C LEU A 53 0.29 -5.94 4.24
N SER A 54 1.37 -6.67 4.56
CA SER A 54 1.31 -8.09 4.94
C SER A 54 2.05 -8.41 6.24
N ASP A 55 1.54 -9.39 6.99
CA ASP A 55 2.16 -9.93 8.22
C ASP A 55 3.23 -10.99 7.92
N HIS A 56 3.21 -11.57 6.71
CA HIS A 56 4.10 -12.66 6.31
C HIS A 56 5.44 -12.15 5.77
N GLY A 57 6.43 -12.10 6.64
CA GLY A 57 7.78 -12.50 6.26
C GLY A 57 8.17 -13.65 7.17
N GLU A 58 8.46 -14.84 6.62
CA GLU A 58 8.80 -16.09 7.35
C GLU A 58 9.93 -15.96 8.39
N HIS A 59 10.57 -14.79 8.50
CA HIS A 59 11.66 -14.51 9.42
C HIS A 59 11.58 -13.17 10.17
N HIS A 60 10.46 -12.43 10.12
CA HIS A 60 10.43 -11.04 10.58
C HIS A 60 9.26 -10.72 11.51
N SER A 61 9.57 -10.06 12.63
CA SER A 61 8.67 -9.70 13.73
C SER A 61 7.80 -8.45 13.50
N HIS A 62 7.81 -7.90 12.28
CA HIS A 62 7.18 -6.61 11.96
C HIS A 62 6.46 -6.70 10.60
N PRO A 63 5.35 -5.97 10.43
CA PRO A 63 4.65 -5.95 9.15
C PRO A 63 5.47 -5.32 8.04
N ARG A 64 5.16 -5.72 6.81
CA ARG A 64 5.87 -5.36 5.59
C ARG A 64 4.94 -4.64 4.63
N ILE A 65 5.45 -3.61 3.96
CA ILE A 65 4.73 -2.90 2.91
C ILE A 65 5.46 -3.06 1.58
N ASN A 66 4.71 -3.47 0.55
CA ASN A 66 5.17 -3.43 -0.83
C ASN A 66 4.40 -2.35 -1.59
N ILE A 67 5.13 -1.56 -2.40
CA ILE A 67 4.58 -0.47 -3.22
C ILE A 67 4.91 -0.74 -4.69
N TYR A 68 3.88 -0.87 -5.51
CA TYR A 68 4.02 -1.10 -6.95
C TYR A 68 3.43 0.08 -7.71
N ILE A 69 4.13 0.56 -8.73
CA ILE A 69 3.71 1.72 -9.54
C ILE A 69 3.46 1.23 -10.96
N PHE A 70 2.30 1.57 -11.50
CA PHE A 70 1.84 1.20 -12.83
C PHE A 70 1.44 2.45 -13.63
N GLU A 71 1.63 2.41 -14.95
CA GLU A 71 1.26 3.50 -15.86
C GLU A 71 -0.20 3.40 -16.34
N ASP A 72 -0.87 2.28 -16.09
CA ASP A 72 -2.24 2.03 -16.53
C ASP A 72 -3.01 1.13 -15.55
N GLN A 73 -4.34 1.22 -15.59
CA GLN A 73 -5.23 0.49 -14.67
C GLN A 73 -5.29 -1.02 -14.95
N ASP A 74 -5.11 -1.44 -16.20
CA ASP A 74 -5.15 -2.85 -16.58
C ASP A 74 -3.96 -3.62 -16.02
N SER A 75 -2.79 -2.98 -15.98
CA SER A 75 -1.58 -3.51 -15.34
C SER A 75 -1.78 -3.74 -13.84
N VAL A 76 -2.43 -2.81 -13.14
CA VAL A 76 -2.80 -2.98 -11.72
C VAL A 76 -3.70 -4.21 -11.54
N ASN A 77 -4.71 -4.34 -12.39
CA ASN A 77 -5.69 -5.41 -12.33
C ASN A 77 -5.06 -6.79 -12.64
N LYS A 78 -4.13 -6.85 -13.60
CA LYS A 78 -3.35 -8.06 -13.88
C LYS A 78 -2.48 -8.46 -12.70
N TYR A 79 -1.84 -7.49 -12.05
CA TYR A 79 -1.01 -7.72 -10.86
C TYR A 79 -1.82 -8.01 -9.59
N LEU A 80 -3.15 -7.89 -9.59
CA LEU A 80 -4.01 -8.43 -8.52
C LEU A 80 -4.00 -9.96 -8.46
N ASN A 81 -3.67 -10.63 -9.57
CA ASN A 81 -3.75 -12.09 -9.67
C ASN A 81 -2.40 -12.81 -9.46
N PHE A 82 -1.28 -12.08 -9.42
CA PHE A 82 0.05 -12.66 -9.27
C PHE A 82 0.88 -11.81 -8.31
N PHE A 83 1.09 -12.31 -7.09
CA PHE A 83 2.11 -11.82 -6.18
C PHE A 83 3.13 -12.93 -5.99
N THR A 84 4.41 -12.60 -6.11
CA THR A 84 5.50 -13.52 -5.75
C THR A 84 6.28 -12.93 -4.58
N GLU A 85 6.85 -13.79 -3.75
CA GLU A 85 7.50 -13.42 -2.48
C GLU A 85 8.82 -12.63 -2.64
N ASN A 86 9.20 -12.26 -3.87
CA ASN A 86 10.48 -11.63 -4.22
C ASN A 86 10.38 -10.12 -4.49
N ASP A 87 9.24 -9.50 -4.19
CA ASP A 87 9.06 -8.07 -4.42
C ASP A 87 9.85 -7.22 -3.40
N ASP A 88 10.35 -6.05 -3.82
CA ASP A 88 11.08 -5.12 -2.94
C ASP A 88 10.26 -4.78 -1.68
N VAL A 89 10.72 -5.30 -0.54
CA VAL A 89 10.05 -5.16 0.75
C VAL A 89 10.65 -3.99 1.53
N ASP A 90 9.84 -2.95 1.75
CA ASP A 90 10.18 -1.86 2.67
C ASP A 90 9.67 -2.17 4.09
N SER A 91 10.43 -1.74 5.11
CA SER A 91 9.87 -1.60 6.47
C SER A 91 8.74 -0.57 6.46
N PHE A 92 7.70 -0.77 7.27
CA PHE A 92 6.51 0.10 7.32
C PHE A 92 6.84 1.60 7.29
N ASN A 93 7.71 2.06 8.19
CA ASN A 93 8.10 3.48 8.29
C ASN A 93 8.80 4.02 7.04
N SER A 94 9.61 3.21 6.36
CA SER A 94 10.27 3.60 5.10
C SER A 94 9.26 3.71 3.97
N ALA A 95 8.32 2.76 3.91
CA ALA A 95 7.26 2.75 2.92
C ALA A 95 6.31 3.95 3.08
N ILE A 96 5.89 4.27 4.32
CA ILE A 96 5.06 5.44 4.62
C ILE A 96 5.74 6.73 4.18
N LYS A 97 7.04 6.89 4.48
CA LYS A 97 7.81 8.06 4.00
C LYS A 97 7.79 8.13 2.48
N ARG A 98 8.02 7.02 1.79
CA ARG A 98 8.01 6.97 0.32
C ARG A 98 6.64 7.30 -0.27
N ILE A 99 5.55 6.79 0.32
CA ILE A 99 4.17 7.14 -0.06
C ILE A 99 3.92 8.63 0.15
N HIS A 100 4.33 9.18 1.29
CA HIS A 100 4.22 10.61 1.58
C HIS A 100 4.97 11.45 0.54
N ARG A 101 6.24 11.13 0.25
CA ARG A 101 7.01 11.80 -0.81
C ARG A 101 6.32 11.71 -2.16
N TYR A 102 5.80 10.53 -2.50
CA TYR A 102 5.10 10.32 -3.75
C TYR A 102 3.83 11.16 -3.87
N ILE A 103 3.03 11.27 -2.81
CA ILE A 103 1.79 12.06 -2.78
C ILE A 103 2.07 13.57 -2.75
N TYR A 104 3.00 14.02 -1.89
CA TYR A 104 3.17 15.45 -1.60
C TYR A 104 4.38 16.09 -2.29
N GLY A 105 5.27 15.33 -2.93
CA GLY A 105 6.46 15.85 -3.62
C GLY A 105 7.53 16.45 -2.69
N THR A 106 7.54 16.04 -1.42
CA THR A 106 8.51 16.45 -0.37
C THR A 106 9.60 15.40 -0.18
#